data_AF-A0A965ALP9-F1
#
_entry.id   AF-A0A965ALP9-F1
#
_cell.length_a   1.000
_cell.length_b   1.000
_cell.length_c   1.000
_cell.angle_alpha   90.00
_cell.angle_beta   90.00
_cell.angle_gamma   90.00
#
_symmetry.space_group_name_H-M   'P 1'
#
loop_
_entity.id
_entity.type
_entity.pdbx_description
1 polymer ?
#
loop_
_entity_poly.entity_id
_entity_poly.type
_entity_poly.pdbx_seq_one_letter_code
_entity_poly.pdbx_strand_id
1 'polypeptide(L)'
;PVSPAAVAMNWGRDRLRAAGASGVARVVVRRASVVEVPLKRSEGVKGLFTRDQSERYDAVIDMMAEIRDEAGNVRVTVESTAKRSRTVSENISLIEREKVWFEMTEAMMSDLNMALENQMRIHMKAWIR
;
A
#
# COMPACT_ATOMS: atom_id res chain seq x y z
N PRO A 1 -1.52 -11.27 -10.91
CA PRO A 1 -0.93 -10.12 -10.16
C PRO A 1 -0.78 -10.46 -8.66
N VAL A 2 0.28 -9.97 -8.01
CA VAL A 2 0.45 -10.09 -6.55
C VAL A 2 -0.47 -9.09 -5.85
N SER A 3 -1.18 -9.51 -4.80
CA SER A 3 -2.09 -8.60 -4.08
C SER A 3 -1.32 -7.53 -3.29
N PRO A 4 -1.86 -6.32 -3.11
CA PRO A 4 -1.22 -5.29 -2.28
C PRO A 4 -0.93 -5.78 -0.86
N ALA A 5 -1.80 -6.65 -0.31
CA ALA A 5 -1.59 -7.27 0.98
C ALA A 5 -0.33 -8.15 1.00
N ALA A 6 -0.11 -8.96 -0.04
CA ALA A 6 1.08 -9.80 -0.15
C ALA A 6 2.36 -8.96 -0.30
N VAL A 7 2.33 -7.88 -1.08
CA VAL A 7 3.47 -6.96 -1.19
C VAL A 7 3.77 -6.29 0.16
N ALA A 8 2.75 -5.81 0.87
CA ALA A 8 2.90 -5.20 2.19
C ALA A 8 3.44 -6.19 3.25
N MET A 9 2.99 -7.44 3.21
CA MET A 9 3.51 -8.49 4.10
C MET A 9 4.98 -8.83 3.79
N ASN A 10 5.35 -8.91 2.50
CA ASN A 10 6.73 -9.15 2.10
C ASN A 10 7.66 -8.03 2.57
N TRP A 11 7.24 -6.77 2.42
CA TRP A 11 7.98 -5.63 2.96
C TRP A 11 8.26 -5.79 4.47
N GLY A 12 7.27 -6.20 5.25
CA GLY A 12 7.44 -6.42 6.68
C GLY A 12 8.49 -7.50 6.98
N ARG A 13 8.51 -8.59 6.21
CA ARG A 13 9.50 -9.67 6.33
C ARG A 13 10.90 -9.21 5.93
N ASP A 14 11.02 -8.39 4.89
CA ASP A 14 12.30 -7.91 4.40
C ASP A 14 12.93 -6.89 5.35
N ARG A 15 12.10 -6.10 6.04
CA ARG A 15 12.53 -5.00 6.92
C ARG A 15 12.70 -5.39 8.39
N LEU A 16 11.90 -6.31 8.90
CA LEU A 16 12.06 -6.76 10.29
C LEU A 16 13.11 -7.87 10.38
N ARG A 17 14.16 -7.63 11.16
CA ARG A 17 15.13 -8.65 11.55
C ARG A 17 15.26 -8.67 13.07
N ALA A 18 15.26 -9.86 13.65
CA ALA A 18 15.58 -10.02 15.07
C ALA A 18 17.04 -9.66 15.30
N ALA A 19 17.30 -8.63 16.12
CA ALA A 19 18.64 -8.10 16.36
C ALA A 19 19.02 -8.05 17.86
N GLY A 20 18.11 -8.41 18.77
CA GLY A 20 18.30 -8.30 20.21
C GLY A 20 17.95 -9.59 20.97
N ALA A 21 18.15 -9.57 22.28
CA ALA A 21 17.84 -10.69 23.16
C ALA A 21 16.37 -10.72 23.62
N SER A 22 15.67 -9.59 23.57
CA SER A 22 14.29 -9.49 24.03
C SER A 22 13.44 -8.43 23.31
N GLY A 23 12.13 -8.51 23.55
CA GLY A 23 11.10 -7.73 22.84
C GLY A 23 10.69 -8.34 21.51
N VAL A 24 9.56 -7.87 20.98
CA VAL A 24 8.99 -8.33 19.70
C VAL A 24 8.68 -7.14 18.81
N ALA A 25 9.26 -7.10 17.62
CA ALA A 25 8.84 -6.19 16.56
C ALA A 25 7.74 -6.85 15.73
N ARG A 26 6.64 -6.13 15.49
CA ARG A 26 5.52 -6.63 14.69
C ARG A 26 5.10 -5.58 13.66
N VAL A 27 4.94 -6.01 12.42
CA VAL A 27 4.27 -5.25 11.37
C VAL A 27 2.87 -5.82 11.17
N VAL A 28 1.90 -4.94 11.02
CA VAL A 28 0.49 -5.26 10.81
C VAL A 28 0.00 -4.51 9.57
N VAL A 29 -0.53 -5.26 8.60
CA VAL A 29 -1.26 -4.68 7.46
C VAL A 29 -2.72 -4.54 7.89
N ARG A 30 -3.15 -3.32 8.20
CA ARG A 30 -4.53 -3.05 8.68
C ARG A 30 -5.53 -3.02 7.53
N ARG A 31 -5.12 -2.50 6.38
CA ARG A 31 -5.92 -2.47 5.15
C ARG A 31 -5.01 -2.57 3.94
N ALA A 32 -5.41 -3.35 2.96
CA ALA A 32 -4.77 -3.41 1.66
C ALA A 32 -5.85 -3.76 0.62
N SER A 33 -6.24 -2.77 -0.19
CA SER A 33 -7.38 -2.89 -1.10
C SER A 33 -7.16 -2.11 -2.39
N VAL A 34 -7.68 -2.65 -3.49
CA VAL A 34 -7.89 -1.94 -4.76
C VAL A 34 -9.34 -2.16 -5.14
N VAL A 35 -10.07 -1.07 -5.40
CA VAL A 35 -11.48 -1.10 -5.79
C VAL A 35 -11.62 -0.46 -7.15
N GLU A 36 -12.35 -1.11 -8.04
CA GLU A 36 -12.72 -0.55 -9.35
C GLU A 36 -14.02 0.26 -9.19
N VAL A 37 -13.97 1.51 -9.59
CA VAL A 37 -15.08 2.46 -9.51
C VAL A 37 -15.48 2.84 -10.94
N PRO A 38 -16.67 2.45 -11.42
CA PRO A 38 -17.17 2.87 -12.71
C PRO A 38 -17.31 4.40 -12.78
N LEU A 39 -16.89 5.01 -13.89
CA LEU A 39 -17.08 6.43 -14.14
C LEU A 39 -18.37 6.69 -14.94
N LYS A 40 -19.05 7.80 -14.63
CA LYS A 40 -20.26 8.22 -15.35
C LYS A 40 -19.90 8.52 -16.81
N ARG A 41 -20.68 7.97 -17.74
CA ARG A 41 -20.48 8.11 -19.19
C ARG A 41 -21.02 9.47 -19.68
N SER A 42 -20.40 10.00 -20.73
CA SER A 42 -20.88 11.17 -21.45
C SER A 42 -22.07 10.75 -22.34
N GLU A 43 -23.31 10.83 -21.83
CA GLU A 43 -24.49 10.50 -22.63
C GLU A 43 -24.73 11.57 -23.71
N GLY A 44 -24.55 11.22 -24.99
CA GLY A 44 -24.88 12.10 -26.11
C GLY A 44 -24.34 11.62 -27.46
N VAL A 45 -24.85 12.19 -28.56
CA VAL A 45 -24.51 11.86 -29.97
C VAL A 45 -23.01 12.04 -30.30
N LYS A 46 -22.24 12.69 -29.41
CA LYS A 46 -20.76 12.80 -29.47
C LYS A 46 -20.01 11.65 -28.80
N GLY A 47 -20.66 10.84 -27.96
CA GLY A 47 -20.06 9.71 -27.21
C GLY A 47 -19.76 8.46 -28.06
N LEU A 48 -20.05 8.49 -29.36
CA LEU A 48 -19.67 7.43 -30.31
C LEU A 48 -18.26 7.61 -30.89
N PHE A 49 -17.56 8.70 -30.57
CA PHE A 49 -16.24 9.01 -31.13
C PHE A 49 -15.15 9.37 -30.11
N THR A 50 -15.45 9.35 -28.80
CA THR A 50 -14.44 9.60 -27.75
C THR A 50 -14.13 8.31 -26.99
N ARG A 51 -12.84 7.96 -26.88
CA ARG A 51 -12.33 6.94 -25.97
C ARG A 51 -12.51 7.44 -24.54
N ASP A 52 -13.72 7.34 -24.02
CA ASP A 52 -14.04 7.78 -22.67
C ASP A 52 -13.30 6.89 -21.65
N GLN A 53 -12.91 7.51 -20.54
CA GLN A 53 -12.38 6.79 -19.38
C GLN A 53 -13.53 6.00 -18.75
N SER A 54 -13.40 4.67 -18.62
CA SER A 54 -14.51 3.83 -18.13
C SER A 54 -14.49 3.62 -16.62
N GLU A 55 -13.30 3.51 -16.05
CA GLU A 55 -13.08 2.96 -14.72
C GLU A 55 -11.96 3.72 -14.02
N ARG A 56 -12.12 3.92 -12.71
CA ARG A 56 -11.09 4.45 -11.81
C ARG A 56 -10.76 3.39 -10.77
N TYR A 57 -9.48 3.07 -10.62
CA TYR A 57 -9.03 2.27 -9.50
C TYR A 57 -8.74 3.15 -8.31
N ASP A 58 -9.35 2.85 -7.18
CA ASP A 58 -9.05 3.46 -5.89
C ASP A 58 -8.31 2.44 -5.03
N ALA A 59 -7.04 2.72 -4.72
CA ALA A 59 -6.16 1.84 -3.99
C ALA A 59 -5.75 2.44 -2.64
N VAL A 60 -5.66 1.58 -1.62
CA VAL A 60 -5.24 1.96 -0.27
C VAL A 60 -4.41 0.85 0.37
N ILE A 61 -3.32 1.24 1.02
CA ILE A 61 -2.53 0.37 1.90
C ILE A 61 -2.31 1.13 3.22
N ASP A 62 -2.67 0.51 4.33
CA ASP A 62 -2.51 1.02 5.68
C ASP A 62 -1.73 0.02 6.52
N MET A 63 -0.61 0.48 7.08
CA MET A 63 0.37 -0.34 7.78
C MET A 63 0.72 0.27 9.13
N MET A 64 0.97 -0.61 10.08
CA MET A 64 1.42 -0.28 11.42
C MET A 64 2.64 -1.12 11.76
N ALA A 65 3.63 -0.53 12.42
CA ALA A 65 4.73 -1.25 13.04
C ALA A 65 4.75 -0.94 14.54
N GLU A 66 4.94 -1.95 15.36
CA GLU A 66 4.96 -1.83 16.82
C GLU A 66 6.14 -2.61 17.42
N ILE A 67 6.68 -2.09 18.52
CA ILE A 67 7.61 -2.79 19.39
C ILE A 67 6.87 -3.15 20.67
N ARG A 68 6.94 -4.41 21.08
CA ARG A 68 6.39 -4.94 22.33
C ARG A 68 7.52 -5.38 23.25
N ASP A 69 7.32 -5.23 24.56
CA ASP A 69 8.21 -5.82 25.56
C ASP A 69 7.92 -7.30 25.81
N GLU A 70 8.70 -7.91 26.71
CA GLU A 70 8.56 -9.33 27.09
C GLU A 70 7.21 -9.66 27.74
N ALA A 71 6.58 -8.68 28.38
CA ALA A 71 5.24 -8.81 28.95
C ALA A 71 4.12 -8.60 27.91
N GLY A 72 4.48 -8.31 26.64
CA GLY A 72 3.55 -8.10 25.53
C GLY A 72 2.99 -6.67 25.43
N ASN A 73 3.41 -5.75 26.29
CA ASN A 73 2.96 -4.36 26.27
C ASN A 73 3.57 -3.62 25.08
N VAL A 74 2.75 -2.84 24.39
CA VAL A 74 3.22 -1.97 23.30
C VAL A 74 4.05 -0.83 23.88
N ARG A 75 5.29 -0.71 23.41
CA ARG A 75 6.24 0.33 23.82
C ARG A 75 6.29 1.49 22.83
N VAL A 76 6.25 1.18 21.54
CA VAL A 76 6.26 2.17 20.46
C VAL A 76 5.37 1.67 19.34
N THR A 77 4.63 2.58 18.72
CA THR A 77 3.85 2.34 17.51
C THR A 77 4.15 3.42 16.49
N VAL A 78 4.30 3.02 15.23
CA VAL A 78 4.32 3.92 14.08
C VAL A 78 3.33 3.41 13.04
N GLU A 79 2.75 4.32 12.28
CA GLU A 79 1.74 4.00 11.29
C GLU A 79 1.85 4.90 10.07
N SER A 80 1.49 4.35 8.92
CA SER A 80 1.44 5.09 7.67
C SER A 80 0.38 4.51 6.74
N THR A 81 -0.24 5.38 5.95
CA THR A 81 -1.24 5.02 4.95
C THR A 81 -0.88 5.66 3.62
N ALA A 82 -0.86 4.86 2.55
CA ALA A 82 -0.77 5.35 1.17
C ALA A 82 -2.09 5.12 0.44
N LYS A 83 -2.48 6.09 -0.37
CA LYS A 83 -3.65 6.03 -1.24
C LYS A 83 -3.27 6.50 -2.63
N ARG A 84 -3.72 5.80 -3.66
CA ARG A 84 -3.57 6.21 -5.05
C ARG A 84 -4.85 5.94 -5.82
N SER A 85 -5.10 6.78 -6.81
CA SER A 85 -6.21 6.60 -7.74
C SER A 85 -5.71 6.74 -9.16
N ARG A 86 -6.15 5.87 -10.07
CA ARG A 86 -5.81 5.96 -11.49
C ARG A 86 -6.98 5.56 -12.36
N THR A 87 -7.23 6.37 -13.38
CA THR A 87 -8.26 6.12 -14.37
C THR A 87 -7.69 5.35 -15.56
N VAL A 88 -8.50 4.45 -16.13
CA VAL A 88 -8.17 3.67 -17.31
C VAL A 88 -9.27 3.80 -18.38
N SER A 89 -8.88 3.60 -19.64
CA SER A 89 -9.82 3.61 -20.76
C SER A 89 -10.60 2.29 -20.84
N GLU A 90 -11.80 2.34 -21.42
CA GLU A 90 -12.68 1.17 -21.62
C GLU A 90 -12.00 0.04 -22.40
N ASN A 91 -11.12 0.39 -23.33
CA ASN A 91 -10.45 -0.57 -24.19
C ASN A 91 -9.08 -1.02 -23.65
N ILE A 92 -8.77 -0.76 -22.37
CA ILE A 92 -7.52 -1.21 -21.77
C ILE A 92 -7.44 -2.74 -21.85
N SER A 93 -6.34 -3.25 -22.39
CA SER A 93 -6.11 -4.69 -22.42
C SER A 93 -5.87 -5.23 -21.01
N LEU A 94 -6.07 -6.53 -20.81
CA LEU A 94 -5.81 -7.19 -19.52
C LEU A 94 -4.37 -6.93 -19.03
N ILE A 95 -3.40 -7.00 -19.94
CA ILE A 95 -1.98 -6.82 -19.59
C ILE A 95 -1.65 -5.37 -19.19
N GLU A 96 -2.26 -4.38 -19.85
CA GLU A 96 -2.11 -2.97 -19.46
C GLU A 96 -2.79 -2.69 -18.11
N ARG A 97 -3.93 -3.33 -17.83
CA ARG A 97 -4.62 -3.24 -16.53
C ARG A 97 -3.75 -3.79 -15.41
N GLU A 98 -3.14 -4.97 -15.62
CA GLU A 98 -2.19 -5.54 -14.65
C GLU A 98 -0.98 -4.64 -14.41
N LYS A 99 -0.45 -4.01 -15.48
CA LYS A 99 0.64 -3.04 -15.38
C LYS A 99 0.24 -1.81 -14.55
N VAL A 100 -0.94 -1.25 -14.78
CA VAL A 100 -1.46 -0.13 -13.99
C VAL A 100 -1.56 -0.50 -12.51
N TRP A 101 -2.07 -1.69 -12.18
CA TRP A 101 -2.16 -2.16 -10.80
C TRP A 101 -0.79 -2.36 -10.16
N PHE A 102 0.16 -2.93 -10.90
CA PHE A 102 1.54 -3.12 -10.44
C PHE A 102 2.18 -1.77 -10.12
N GLU A 103 2.17 -0.83 -11.05
CA GLU A 103 2.77 0.51 -10.88
C GLU A 103 2.16 1.28 -9.70
N MET A 104 0.83 1.22 -9.53
CA MET A 104 0.18 1.85 -8.38
C MET A 104 0.61 1.22 -7.06
N THR A 105 0.68 -0.11 -7.01
CA THR A 105 1.06 -0.85 -5.80
C THR A 105 2.51 -0.56 -5.43
N GLU A 106 3.42 -0.61 -6.42
CA GLU A 106 4.84 -0.27 -6.24
C GLU A 106 5.01 1.15 -5.69
N ALA A 107 4.35 2.13 -6.30
CA ALA A 107 4.45 3.52 -5.87
C ALA A 107 3.91 3.73 -4.44
N MET A 108 2.76 3.14 -4.09
CA MET A 108 2.23 3.19 -2.71
C MET A 108 3.18 2.54 -1.70
N MET A 109 3.79 1.42 -2.06
CA MET A 109 4.73 0.73 -1.19
C MET A 109 6.03 1.50 -1.02
N SER A 110 6.50 2.21 -2.06
CA SER A 110 7.62 3.14 -1.96
C SER A 110 7.32 4.28 -0.98
N ASP A 111 6.13 4.89 -1.09
CA ASP A 111 5.68 5.97 -0.19
C ASP A 111 5.62 5.48 1.26
N LEU A 112 5.03 4.29 1.48
CA LEU A 112 4.94 3.66 2.80
C LEU A 112 6.32 3.32 3.37
N ASN A 113 7.22 2.75 2.56
CA ASN A 113 8.57 2.42 2.98
C ASN A 113 9.28 3.67 3.52
N MET A 114 9.27 4.75 2.74
CA MET A 114 9.95 5.99 3.13
C MET A 114 9.36 6.57 4.43
N ALA A 115 8.03 6.62 4.53
CA ALA A 115 7.34 7.15 5.71
C ALA A 115 7.61 6.31 6.97
N LEU A 116 7.41 4.99 6.89
CA LEU A 116 7.61 4.08 8.01
C LEU A 116 9.07 4.03 8.44
N GLU A 117 10.02 3.95 7.51
CA GLU A 117 11.44 3.99 7.86
C GLU A 117 11.81 5.28 8.59
N ASN A 118 11.28 6.42 8.14
CA ASN A 118 11.54 7.70 8.79
C ASN A 118 10.98 7.73 10.21
N GLN A 119 9.72 7.30 10.39
CA GLN A 119 9.11 7.22 11.71
C GLN A 119 9.83 6.23 12.63
N MET A 120 10.23 5.06 12.11
CA MET A 120 11.00 4.08 12.87
C MET A 120 12.34 4.68 13.32
N ARG A 121 13.09 5.35 12.43
CA ARG A 121 14.35 6.03 12.79
C ARG A 121 14.17 7.11 13.86
N ILE A 122 13.01 7.75 13.92
CA ILE A 122 12.73 8.81 14.91
C ILE A 122 12.30 8.21 16.24
N HIS A 123 11.34 7.28 16.22
CA HIS A 123 10.63 6.80 17.41
C HIS A 123 11.15 5.47 17.96
N MET A 124 11.83 4.67 17.14
CA MET A 124 12.34 3.34 17.51
C MET A 124 13.88 3.30 17.60
N LYS A 125 14.53 4.45 17.86
CA LYS A 125 16.00 4.57 17.91
C LYS A 125 16.69 3.53 18.79
N ALA A 126 16.10 3.17 19.93
CA ALA A 126 16.69 2.20 20.85
C ALA A 126 16.70 0.75 20.31
N TRP A 127 15.98 0.47 19.22
CA TRP A 127 15.83 -0.87 18.64
C TRP A 127 16.38 -1.00 17.22
N ILE A 128 16.83 0.11 16.62
CA ILE A 128 17.46 0.13 15.30
C ILE A 128 18.97 0.07 15.49
N ARG A 129 19.63 -0.85 14.78
CA ARG A 129 21.08 -1.00 14.74
C ARG A 129 21.62 -0.62 13.38
#